data_AF-A0A2D8EVB2-F1
#
_entry.id   AF-A0A2D8EVB2-F1
#
_cell.length_a   1.000
_cell.length_b   1.000
_cell.length_c   1.000
_cell.angle_alpha   90.00
_cell.angle_beta   90.00
_cell.angle_gamma   90.00
#
_symmetry.space_group_name_H-M   'P 1'
#
loop_
_entity.id
_entity.type
_entity.pdbx_description
1 polymer ?
#
loop_
_entity_poly.entity_id
_entity_poly.type
_entity_poly.pdbx_seq_one_letter_code
_entity_poly.pdbx_strand_id
1 'polypeptide(L)' 'MIEAVVGLLMFINGEIKEARLQDSMAMCLRGKREAERTFSESVTYKCWKGKAELEDNIDGSKSIKKLIIE' A
#
# COMPACT_ATOMS: atom_id res chain seq x y z
N MET A 1 9.52 12.24 -4.49
CA MET A 1 9.92 11.81 -5.86
C MET A 1 8.79 10.99 -6.49
N ILE A 2 8.49 11.10 -7.78
CA ILE A 2 7.47 10.24 -8.44
C ILE A 2 8.15 9.00 -8.99
N GLU A 3 7.76 7.82 -8.51
CA GLU A 3 8.36 6.54 -8.87
C GLU A 3 7.29 5.46 -9.14
N ALA A 4 7.63 4.46 -9.95
CA ALA A 4 6.79 3.28 -10.13
C ALA A 4 7.01 2.33 -8.96
N VAL A 5 5.95 2.05 -8.18
CA VAL A 5 6.03 1.30 -6.92
C VAL A 5 5.00 0.19 -6.85
N VAL A 6 5.21 -0.71 -5.88
CA VAL A 6 4.19 -1.67 -5.43
C VAL A 6 3.74 -1.24 -4.03
N GLY A 7 2.43 -1.19 -3.82
CA GLY A 7 1.83 -0.80 -2.53
C GLY A 7 0.80 -1.81 -2.04
N LEU A 8 0.81 -2.07 -0.73
CA LEU A 8 -0.29 -2.72 -0.02
C LEU A 8 -1.25 -1.64 0.48
N LEU A 9 -2.45 -1.61 -0.09
CA LEU A 9 -3.49 -0.64 0.21
C LEU A 9 -4.51 -1.24 1.18
N MET A 10 -4.82 -0.52 2.24
CA MET A 10 -5.93 -0.81 3.15
C MET A 10 -7.10 0.12 2.83
N PHE A 11 -8.27 -0.48 2.62
CA PHE A 11 -9.52 0.22 2.44
C PHE A 11 -10.39 0.04 3.68
N ILE A 12 -11.01 1.11 4.14
CA ILE A 12 -12.08 1.07 5.14
C ILE A 12 -13.33 1.68 4.51
N ASN A 13 -14.42 0.91 4.44
CA ASN A 13 -15.68 1.31 3.80
C ASN A 13 -15.49 1.82 2.35
N GLY A 14 -14.55 1.24 1.61
CA GLY A 14 -14.27 1.60 0.22
C GLY A 14 -13.30 2.78 0.02
N GLU A 15 -12.86 3.45 1.11
CA GLU A 15 -11.86 4.53 1.04
C GLU A 15 -10.47 4.02 1.41
N ILE A 16 -9.44 4.45 0.67
CA ILE A 16 -8.03 4.16 1.02
C ILE A 16 -7.70 4.91 2.31
N LYS A 17 -7.34 4.16 3.36
CA LYS A 17 -6.88 4.73 4.64
C LYS A 17 -5.38 4.57 4.85
N GLU A 18 -4.80 3.48 4.36
CA GLU A 18 -3.35 3.28 4.42
C GLU A 18 -2.80 2.79 3.08
N ALA A 19 -1.58 3.23 2.76
CA ALA A 19 -0.79 2.76 1.64
C ALA A 19 0.64 2.49 2.11
N ARG A 20 1.06 1.23 2.12
CA ARG A 20 2.41 0.84 2.52
C ARG A 20 3.23 0.44 1.31
N LEU A 21 4.42 1.01 1.18
CA LEU A 21 5.39 0.62 0.15
C LEU A 21 5.79 -0.86 0.34
N GLN A 22 5.97 -1.58 -0.75
CA GLN A 22 6.37 -2.99 -0.76
C GLN A 22 7.49 -3.20 -1.77
N ASP A 23 8.48 -4.02 -1.41
CA ASP A 23 9.65 -4.29 -2.27
C ASP A 23 9.29 -5.07 -3.55
N SER A 24 8.22 -5.87 -3.49
CA SER A 24 7.75 -6.65 -4.64
C SER A 24 6.27 -7.01 -4.53
N MET A 25 5.68 -7.41 -5.66
CA MET A 25 4.32 -7.93 -5.70
C MET A 25 4.17 -9.21 -4.87
N ALA A 26 5.19 -10.07 -4.85
CA ALA A 26 5.18 -11.30 -4.06
C ALA A 26 5.08 -10.99 -2.56
N MET A 27 5.84 -10.02 -2.07
CA MET A 27 5.78 -9.54 -0.68
C MET A 27 4.41 -8.93 -0.37
N CYS A 28 3.89 -8.08 -1.26
CA CYS A 28 2.56 -7.51 -1.11
C CYS A 28 1.47 -8.58 -0.97
N LEU A 29 1.47 -9.60 -1.84
CA LEU A 29 0.47 -10.67 -1.83
C LEU A 29 0.55 -11.52 -0.55
N ARG A 30 1.76 -11.74 -0.01
CA ARG A 30 1.94 -12.40 1.28
C ARG A 30 1.38 -11.57 2.43
N GLY A 31 1.75 -10.29 2.51
CA GLY A 31 1.25 -9.38 3.54
C GLY A 31 -0.27 -9.20 3.48
N LYS A 32 -0.84 -9.13 2.27
CA LYS A 32 -2.30 -9.12 2.06
C LYS A 32 -2.96 -10.35 2.69
N ARG A 33 -2.45 -11.55 2.42
CA ARG A 33 -3.00 -12.80 2.98
C ARG A 33 -2.93 -12.83 4.49
N GLU A 34 -1.86 -12.31 5.07
CA GLU A 34 -1.71 -12.23 6.53
C GLU A 34 -2.70 -11.24 7.14
N ALA A 35 -2.89 -10.07 6.54
CA ALA A 35 -3.85 -9.07 7.00
C ALA A 35 -5.30 -9.56 6.91
N GLU A 36 -5.64 -10.30 5.84
CA GLU A 36 -6.98 -10.87 5.65
C GLU A 36 -7.31 -12.06 6.56
N ARG A 37 -6.35 -12.56 7.37
CA ARG A 37 -6.64 -13.61 8.37
C ARG A 37 -7.61 -13.13 9.45
N THR A 38 -7.56 -11.84 9.78
CA THR A 38 -8.52 -11.22 10.67
C THR A 38 -9.65 -10.67 9.83
N PHE A 39 -10.78 -11.37 9.81
CA PHE A 39 -11.94 -10.95 9.04
C PHE A 39 -12.55 -9.66 9.61
N SER A 40 -12.85 -8.73 8.72
CA SER A 40 -13.62 -7.52 9.00
C SER A 40 -14.42 -7.14 7.76
N GLU A 41 -15.72 -6.92 7.92
CA GLU A 41 -16.62 -6.60 6.79
C GLU A 41 -16.31 -5.26 6.15
N SER A 42 -15.84 -4.29 6.94
CA SER A 42 -15.55 -2.93 6.50
C SER A 42 -14.13 -2.74 5.97
N VAL A 43 -13.22 -3.68 6.26
CA VAL A 43 -11.79 -3.56 5.93
C VAL A 43 -11.43 -4.51 4.80
N THR A 44 -10.84 -3.99 3.73
CA THR A 44 -10.31 -4.82 2.64
C THR A 44 -8.90 -4.41 2.27
N TYR A 45 -8.10 -5.37 1.79
CA TYR A 45 -6.71 -5.12 1.40
C TYR A 45 -6.51 -5.40 -0.09
N LYS A 46 -5.76 -4.54 -0.78
CA LYS A 46 -5.42 -4.74 -2.20
C LYS A 46 -3.95 -4.46 -2.45
N CYS A 47 -3.35 -5.31 -3.28
CA CYS A 47 -2.05 -5.02 -3.87
C CYS A 47 -2.24 -4.16 -5.10
N TRP A 48 -1.45 -3.11 -5.21
CA TRP A 48 -1.49 -2.17 -6.30
C TRP A 48 -0.07 -1.93 -6.83
N LYS A 49 0.04 -1.70 -8.13
CA LYS A 49 1.27 -1.31 -8.80
C LYS A 49 0.98 -0.12 -9.69
N GLY A 50 1.76 0.95 -9.55
CA GLY A 50 1.57 2.17 -10.33
C GLY A 50 2.53 3.27 -9.90
N LYS A 51 2.23 4.52 -10.27
CA LYS A 51 3.08 5.68 -9.95
C LYS A 51 2.64 6.32 -8.63
N ALA A 52 3.58 6.55 -7.73
CA ALA A 52 3.31 7.25 -6.48
C ALA A 52 4.37 8.31 -6.20
N GLU A 53 3.96 9.36 -5.50
CA GLU A 53 4.87 10.30 -4.89
C GLU A 53 5.37 9.71 -3.56
N LEU A 54 6.68 9.56 -3.45
CA LEU A 54 7.37 9.09 -2.25
C LEU A 54 7.97 10.25 -1.47
N GLU A 55 7.98 10.09 -0.14
CA GLU A 55 8.70 10.95 0.80
C GLU A 55 9.68 10.13 1.63
N ASP A 56 10.78 10.77 1.99
CA ASP A 56 11.80 10.18 2.86
C ASP A 56 11.43 10.47 4.32
N ASN A 57 11.37 9.41 5.11
CA ASN A 57 11.18 9.50 6.55
C ASN A 57 12.51 9.84 7.23
N ILE A 58 12.44 10.35 8.47
CA ILE A 58 13.62 10.74 9.27
C ILE A 58 14.55 9.52 9.54
N ASP A 59 14.01 8.31 9.54
CA ASP A 59 14.75 7.05 9.73
C ASP A 59 15.43 6.53 8.45
N GLY A 60 15.30 7.23 7.31
CA GLY A 60 15.85 6.84 6.01
C GLY A 60 14.98 5.86 5.22
N SER A 61 13.82 5.45 5.74
CA SER A 61 12.84 4.67 4.98
C SER A 61 12.01 5.57 4.06
N LYS A 62 11.41 4.99 3.01
CA LYS A 62 10.51 5.71 2.08
C LYS A 62 9.05 5.36 2.36
N SER A 63 8.19 6.38 2.35
CA SER A 63 6.73 6.24 2.50
C SER A 63 6.00 6.68 1.23
N ILE A 64 4.81 6.11 0.99
CA ILE A 64 3.89 6.59 -0.05
C ILE A 64 3.18 7.82 0.49
N LYS A 65 3.50 8.99 -0.05
CA LYS A 65 2.83 10.24 0.28
C LYS A 65 1.52 10.40 -0.49
N LYS A 66 1.54 10.07 -1.80
CA LYS A 66 0.38 10.21 -2.68
C LYS A 66 0.37 9.16 -3.78
N LEU A 67 -0.75 8.48 -3.95
CA LEU A 67 -1.00 7.60 -5.10
C LEU A 67 -1.42 8.46 -6.30
N ILE A 68 -0.83 8.18 -7.46
CA ILE A 68 -1.24 8.80 -8.73
C ILE A 68 -2.06 7.75 -9.47
N ILE A 69 -3.38 7.92 -9.45
CA ILE A 69 -4.34 7.05 -10.11
C ILE A 69 -4.85 7.82 -11.33
N GLU A 70 -4.49 7.35 -12.53
CA GLU A 70 -4.99 7.83 -13.82
C GLU A 70 -6.19 7.00 -14.28
#